data_AF-D7RV94-F1
#
_entry.id   AF-D7RV94-F1
#
_cell.length_a   1.000
_cell.length_b   1.000
_cell.length_c   1.000
_cell.angle_alpha   90.00
_cell.angle_beta   90.00
_cell.angle_gamma   90.00
#
_symmetry.space_group_name_H-M   'P 1'
#
loop_
_entity.id
_entity.type
_entity.pdbx_description
1 polymer ?
#
loop_
_entity_poly.entity_id
_entity_poly.type
_entity_poly.pdbx_seq_one_letter_code
_entity_poly.pdbx_strand_id
1 'polypeptide(L)'
;CPDSLPPTPVCHGPLGEEKSPGDVWISNCHQCTCTEKQAVDCKPKECPSPPTCKDGEKLMKFKSNDSCCEIGHCEPRTCLFNNTDYA
;
A
#
# COMPACT_ATOMS: atom_id res chain seq x y z
N CYS A 1 30.98 -25.79 26.72
CA CYS A 1 29.57 -25.62 26.32
C CYS A 1 29.55 -24.68 25.12
N PRO A 2 28.93 -25.03 23.98
CA PRO A 2 28.77 -24.05 22.92
C PRO A 2 27.91 -22.91 23.45
N ASP A 3 28.47 -21.71 23.39
CA ASP A 3 27.86 -20.44 23.76
C ASP A 3 26.67 -20.23 22.83
N SER A 4 25.49 -20.68 23.28
CA SER A 4 24.24 -20.41 22.60
C SER A 4 23.91 -18.94 22.85
N LEU A 5 24.52 -18.08 22.03
CA LEU A 5 24.15 -16.67 21.93
C LEU A 5 22.61 -16.61 21.84
N PRO A 6 21.95 -15.74 22.64
CA PRO A 6 20.51 -15.58 22.54
C PRO A 6 20.17 -15.25 21.08
N PRO A 7 19.10 -15.83 20.51
CA PRO A 7 18.73 -15.52 19.14
C PRO A 7 18.60 -14.01 19.02
N THR A 8 19.41 -13.42 18.14
CA THR A 8 19.33 -12.00 17.81
C THR A 8 17.86 -11.68 17.53
N PRO A 9 17.24 -10.73 18.25
CA PRO A 9 15.82 -10.48 18.08
C PRO A 9 15.55 -10.02 16.65
N VAL A 10 14.96 -10.91 15.87
CA VAL A 10 14.64 -10.73 14.46
C VAL A 10 13.21 -10.22 14.35
N CYS A 11 13.01 -9.15 13.59
CA CYS A 11 11.67 -8.76 13.22
C CYS A 11 11.12 -9.79 12.24
N HIS A 12 9.87 -10.21 12.39
CA HIS A 12 9.25 -11.09 11.42
C HIS A 12 8.42 -10.28 10.43
N GLY A 13 8.68 -10.48 9.14
CA GLY A 13 7.97 -9.88 8.03
C GLY A 13 6.55 -10.46 7.86
N PRO A 14 5.83 -10.03 6.81
CA PRO A 14 4.44 -10.40 6.58
C PRO A 14 4.25 -11.91 6.31
N LEU A 15 5.29 -12.56 5.78
CA LEU A 15 5.35 -13.99 5.51
C LEU A 15 6.13 -14.79 6.57
N GLY A 16 6.53 -14.15 7.68
CA GLY A 16 7.38 -14.75 8.70
C GLY A 16 8.89 -14.67 8.42
N GLU A 17 9.29 -14.04 7.32
CA GLU A 17 10.70 -13.81 6.98
C GLU A 17 11.42 -12.98 8.05
N GLU A 18 12.65 -13.36 8.38
CA GLU A 18 13.49 -12.62 9.31
C GLU A 18 13.95 -11.31 8.67
N LYS A 19 13.64 -10.18 9.31
CA LYS A 19 13.94 -8.82 8.86
C LYS A 19 14.93 -8.17 9.80
N SER A 20 15.91 -7.51 9.20
CA SER A 20 16.94 -6.76 9.91
C SER A 20 16.37 -5.49 10.55
N PRO A 21 17.00 -4.97 11.62
CA PRO A 21 16.69 -3.64 12.11
C PRO A 21 16.99 -2.60 11.02
N GLY A 22 16.04 -1.71 10.74
CA GLY A 22 16.07 -0.74 9.64
C GLY A 22 15.32 -1.17 8.38
N ASP A 23 14.91 -2.42 8.27
CA ASP A 23 14.17 -2.93 7.11
C ASP A 23 12.71 -2.46 7.12
N VAL A 24 12.16 -2.15 5.95
CA VAL A 24 10.79 -1.66 5.77
C VAL A 24 10.06 -2.57 4.78
N TRP A 25 8.84 -2.96 5.11
CA TRP A 25 7.99 -3.80 4.26
C TRP A 25 6.53 -3.36 4.31
N ILE A 26 5.74 -3.81 3.34
CA ILE A 26 4.29 -3.59 3.32
C ILE A 26 3.62 -4.91 3.71
N SER A 27 2.83 -4.87 4.77
CA SER A 27 2.02 -5.99 5.25
C SER A 27 0.58 -5.53 5.36
N ASN A 28 -0.35 -6.17 4.64
CA ASN A 28 -1.78 -5.94 4.82
C ASN A 28 -2.15 -4.44 4.88
N CYS A 29 -1.55 -3.64 4.00
CA CYS A 29 -1.81 -2.19 3.87
C CYS A 29 -1.20 -1.28 4.94
N HIS A 30 -0.31 -1.86 5.74
CA HIS A 30 0.50 -1.15 6.71
C HIS A 30 1.95 -1.19 6.23
N GLN A 31 2.59 -0.03 6.25
CA GLN A 31 4.03 0.06 6.09
C GLN A 31 4.64 -0.24 7.47
N CYS A 32 5.27 -1.40 7.57
CA CYS A 32 5.92 -1.87 8.77
C CYS A 32 7.42 -1.65 8.66
N THR A 33 8.00 -1.11 9.72
CA THR A 33 9.44 -0.89 9.83
C THR A 33 9.96 -1.66 11.03
N CYS A 34 11.01 -2.45 10.85
CA CYS A 34 11.75 -2.98 11.98
C CYS A 34 12.60 -1.86 12.56
N THR A 35 12.23 -1.37 13.74
CA THR A 35 13.04 -0.36 14.42
C THR A 35 14.34 -0.96 14.93
N GLU A 36 15.36 -0.14 15.18
CA GLU A 36 16.63 -0.56 15.81
C GLU A 36 16.43 -1.18 17.20
N LYS A 37 15.29 -0.87 17.84
CA LYS A 37 14.84 -1.47 19.11
C LYS A 37 14.18 -2.83 18.93
N GLN A 38 14.23 -3.40 17.71
CA GLN A 38 13.65 -4.70 17.35
C GLN A 38 12.13 -4.75 17.58
N ALA A 39 11.48 -3.58 17.54
CA ALA A 39 10.04 -3.44 17.57
C ALA A 39 9.55 -3.21 16.14
N VAL A 40 8.54 -3.96 15.73
CA VAL A 40 7.86 -3.75 14.45
C VAL A 40 6.91 -2.57 14.62
N ASP A 41 7.23 -1.43 14.00
CA ASP A 41 6.33 -0.28 13.93
C ASP A 41 5.56 -0.33 12.61
N CYS A 42 4.31 -0.79 12.68
CA CYS A 42 3.40 -0.81 11.54
C CYS A 42 2.54 0.44 11.52
N LYS A 43 2.75 1.28 10.52
CA LYS A 43 1.95 2.48 10.27
C LYS A 43 0.97 2.18 9.13
N PRO A 44 -0.33 2.47 9.28
CA PRO A 44 -1.26 2.37 8.17
C PRO A 44 -0.75 3.29 7.05
N LYS A 45 -0.63 2.73 5.84
CA LYS A 45 -0.18 3.53 4.71
C LYS A 45 -1.26 4.58 4.44
N GLU A 46 -0.89 5.85 4.48
CA GLU A 46 -1.80 6.92 4.07
C GLU A 46 -2.13 6.71 2.60
N CYS A 47 -3.38 6.35 2.34
CA CYS A 47 -3.86 6.20 0.98
C CYS A 47 -4.19 7.57 0.42
N PRO A 48 -3.79 7.86 -0.84
CA PRO A 48 -4.16 9.10 -1.48
C PRO A 48 -5.69 9.20 -1.50
N SER A 49 -6.21 10.31 -0.98
CA SER A 49 -7.64 10.58 -1.07
C SER A 49 -8.05 10.67 -2.54
N PRO A 50 -9.21 10.11 -2.92
CA PRO A 50 -9.67 10.22 -4.29
C PRO A 50 -9.83 11.69 -4.70
N PRO A 51 -9.46 12.06 -5.94
CA PRO A 51 -9.64 13.41 -6.43
C PRO A 51 -11.13 13.77 -6.47
N THR A 52 -11.44 15.07 -6.30
CA THR A 52 -12.81 15.57 -6.51
C THR A 52 -13.00 15.80 -8.00
N CYS A 53 -13.91 15.06 -8.62
CA CYS A 53 -14.20 15.20 -10.05
C CYS A 53 -15.09 16.41 -10.34
N LYS A 54 -14.96 16.97 -11.55
CA LYS A 54 -15.77 18.10 -12.04
C LYS A 54 -17.18 17.64 -12.40
N ASP A 55 -18.08 18.61 -12.59
CA ASP A 55 -19.43 18.36 -13.08
C ASP A 55 -19.37 17.71 -14.48
N GLY A 56 -20.00 16.54 -14.64
CA GLY A 56 -19.91 15.71 -15.85
C GLY A 56 -18.84 14.61 -15.83
N GLU A 57 -17.99 14.53 -14.81
CA GLU A 57 -17.02 13.45 -14.61
C GLU A 57 -17.54 12.43 -13.57
N LYS A 58 -17.21 11.15 -13.75
CA LYS A 58 -17.52 10.09 -12.80
C LYS A 58 -16.24 9.67 -12.09
N LEU A 59 -16.26 9.70 -10.75
CA LEU A 59 -15.19 9.14 -9.93
C LEU A 59 -15.18 7.62 -10.08
N MET A 60 -14.17 7.10 -10.76
CA MET A 60 -13.91 5.67 -10.90
C MET A 60 -12.84 5.28 -9.89
N LYS A 61 -13.22 4.43 -8.93
CA LYS A 61 -12.31 3.88 -7.92
C LYS A 61 -11.80 2.53 -8.40
N PHE A 62 -10.49 2.35 -8.41
CA PHE A 62 -9.86 1.09 -8.76
C PHE A 62 -8.96 0.64 -7.62
N LYS A 63 -9.18 -0.60 -7.18
CA LYS A 63 -8.33 -1.29 -6.23
C LYS A 63 -7.34 -2.13 -7.02
N SER A 64 -6.11 -1.66 -7.16
CA SER A 64 -5.04 -2.51 -7.72
C SER A 64 -4.80 -3.67 -6.76
N ASN A 65 -4.78 -4.90 -7.26
CA ASN A 65 -4.58 -6.10 -6.44
C ASN A 65 -3.27 -6.04 -5.62
N ASP A 66 -2.28 -5.33 -6.14
CA ASP A 66 -0.95 -5.10 -5.53
C ASP A 66 -0.88 -3.83 -4.66
N SER A 67 -1.85 -2.90 -4.81
CA SER A 67 -1.87 -1.65 -4.06
C SER A 67 -2.97 -1.67 -3.02
N CYS A 68 -2.53 -1.55 -1.78
CA CYS A 68 -3.39 -1.40 -0.61
C CYS A 68 -4.30 -0.17 -0.59
N CYS A 69 -4.17 0.70 -1.58
CA CYS A 69 -4.97 1.90 -1.71
C CYS A 69 -5.90 1.81 -2.92
N GLU A 70 -7.16 2.18 -2.71
CA GLU A 70 -8.07 2.51 -3.80
C GLU A 70 -7.61 3.83 -4.43
N ILE A 71 -7.26 3.76 -5.70
CA ILE A 71 -6.91 4.94 -6.46
C ILE A 71 -8.19 5.42 -7.15
N GLY A 72 -8.51 6.70 -7.01
CA GLY A 72 -9.61 7.33 -7.71
C GLY A 72 -9.09 8.04 -8.95
N HIS A 73 -9.72 7.83 -10.11
CA HIS A 73 -9.54 8.67 -11.30
C HIS A 73 -10.89 9.22 -11.75
N CYS A 74 -10.86 10.40 -12.35
CA CYS A 74 -12.04 11.04 -12.90
C CYS A 74 -12.12 10.69 -14.37
N GLU A 75 -13.09 9.85 -14.72
CA GLU A 75 -13.38 9.54 -16.11
C GLU A 75 -14.50 10.49 -16.56
N PRO A 76 -14.30 11.24 -17.65
CA PRO A 76 -15.36 12.07 -18.18
C PRO A 76 -16.48 11.17 -18.67
N ARG A 77 -17.75 11.55 -18.45
CA ARG A 77 -18.89 10.91 -19.11
C ARG A 77 -18.92 11.35 -20.56
N THR A 78 -17.94 10.92 -21.34
CA THR A 78 -17.99 11.08 -22.78
C THR A 78 -18.73 9.88 -23.35
N CYS A 79 -19.70 10.15 -24.22
CA CYS A 79 -20.20 9.15 -25.15
C CYS A 79 -19.22 9.02 -26.33
N LEU A 80 -17.90 9.12 -26.09
CA LEU A 80 -16.89 9.00 -27.14
C LEU A 80 -16.52 7.54 -27.32
N PHE A 81 -17.02 6.93 -28.39
CA PHE A 81 -16.57 5.62 -28.84
C PHE A 81 -15.92 5.77 -30.22
N ASN A 82 -14.66 5.37 -30.36
CA ASN A 82 -13.90 5.47 -31.61
C ASN A 82 -13.91 6.90 -32.21
N ASN A 83 -13.60 7.91 -31.38
CA ASN A 83 -13.60 9.33 -31.74
C ASN A 83 -14.96 9.89 -32.23
N THR A 84 -16.04 9.12 -32.08
CA THR A 84 -17.40 9.54 -32.43
C THR A 84 -18.14 9.87 -31.14
N ASP A 85 -18.72 11.07 -31.07
CA ASP A 85 -19.56 11.52 -29.97
C ASP A 85 -21.02 11.08 -30.22
N TYR A 86 -21.57 10.26 -29.32
CA TYR A 86 -22.95 9.76 -29.39
C TYR A 86 -23.92 10.52 -28.46
N ALA A 87 -23.67 11.81 -28.23
CA ALA A 87 -24.45 12.66 -27.32
C ALA A 87 -25.89 12.92 -27.79
#